data_AF-A0A931SC16-F1
#
_entry.id   AF-A0A931SC16-F1
#
_cell.length_a   1.000
_cell.length_b   1.000
_cell.length_c   1.000
_cell.angle_alpha   90.00
_cell.angle_beta   90.00
_cell.angle_gamma   90.00
#
_symmetry.space_group_name_H-M   'P 1'
#
loop_
_entity.id
_entity.type
_entity.pdbx_description
1 polymer ?
#
loop_
_entity_poly.entity_id
_entity_poly.type
_entity_poly.pdbx_seq_one_letter_code
_entity_poly.pdbx_strand_id
1 'polypeptide(L)'
;MTVSFGTMRTLSDALSPSACQAGDAVNDLSSLSRKGRKARGDHMARYIGIRHRVKKTARGEARPTMVAISEDGQAQTLELEDDTEELDFMLGMLPTGWRDALDGEDLSGFLRRHVVEKKETGKKEKDGPKKFRVPTGYQGMQAGDVIAMILGGSGDRLAYSMSRRGDEIGSTVLRIPPTDLKDRRGARSKDEDHLILAELAETSPEIFYPVTLRDRDTIAIGLAYRARRDAQLDRMACAQRVRQRAIGAVHISADGKYPEGTMEEVFKEAEANDAILAANLKEEAKRGAELKKAVRKVEVWTEVLAGVEGMGEVLAASLISRIADIRRFLTDAKLKKYCGVHVMKDGSFPRHMRMPVTPRQKRVAAADDALQAAVANGDVVAAEKSNDWVPSLRQALYLLGDQFNYRAESAWGLKLREYKTKFRAKHPAVETYENKKGEMKKRYTDGHIHRMATWRTITKFVEWLHREWRHLEAAQGKVAV
;
A
#
# COMPACT_ATOMS: atom_id res chain seq x y z
N MET A 1 32.29 -15.42 -59.24
CA MET A 1 31.72 -16.41 -58.29
C MET A 1 30.75 -15.68 -57.39
N THR A 2 29.49 -15.71 -57.79
CA THR A 2 28.39 -14.91 -57.24
C THR A 2 27.57 -15.84 -56.34
N VAL A 3 27.63 -15.62 -55.03
CA VAL A 3 26.88 -16.44 -54.05
C VAL A 3 25.52 -15.80 -53.84
N SER A 4 24.49 -16.51 -54.29
CA SER A 4 23.08 -16.16 -54.19
C SER A 4 22.57 -16.34 -52.76
N PHE A 5 21.90 -15.31 -52.22
CA PHE A 5 21.18 -15.39 -50.95
C PHE A 5 19.81 -16.01 -51.19
N GLY A 6 19.59 -17.21 -50.64
CA GLY A 6 18.31 -17.91 -50.67
C GLY A 6 17.31 -17.32 -49.69
N THR A 7 16.14 -16.99 -50.20
CA THR A 7 14.95 -16.51 -49.49
C THR A 7 14.38 -17.63 -48.60
N MET A 8 14.41 -17.45 -47.27
CA MET A 8 13.64 -18.30 -46.36
C MET A 8 12.15 -18.02 -46.52
N ARG A 9 11.41 -19.00 -47.08
CA ARG A 9 9.95 -19.07 -46.98
C ARG A 9 9.57 -19.62 -45.61
N THR A 10 8.79 -18.86 -44.85
CA THR A 10 8.13 -19.34 -43.63
C THR A 10 6.95 -20.22 -44.02
N LEU A 11 7.01 -21.49 -43.64
CA LEU A 11 5.87 -22.40 -43.58
C LEU A 11 5.01 -22.00 -42.38
N SER A 12 3.91 -21.31 -42.64
CA SER A 12 2.83 -21.10 -41.67
C SER A 12 1.51 -21.39 -42.37
N ASP A 13 1.18 -22.67 -42.50
CA ASP A 13 -0.19 -23.12 -42.77
C ASP A 13 -0.34 -24.56 -42.28
N ALA A 14 -1.56 -24.88 -41.82
CA ALA A 14 -2.05 -26.16 -41.30
C ALA A 14 -1.83 -26.46 -39.81
N LEU A 15 -2.51 -25.71 -38.94
CA LEU A 15 -3.25 -26.31 -37.81
C LEU A 15 -4.56 -25.54 -37.60
N SER A 16 -5.64 -26.16 -38.05
CA SER A 16 -7.02 -25.71 -37.89
C SER A 16 -7.52 -26.12 -36.50
N PRO A 17 -7.96 -25.21 -35.61
CA PRO A 17 -8.66 -25.60 -34.39
C PRO A 17 -10.15 -25.77 -34.68
N SER A 18 -10.59 -27.01 -34.50
CA SER A 18 -11.98 -27.44 -34.41
C SER A 18 -12.83 -26.48 -33.56
N ALA A 19 -13.94 -26.04 -34.15
CA ALA A 19 -14.94 -25.20 -33.52
C ALA A 19 -15.71 -26.00 -32.45
N CYS A 20 -15.30 -25.84 -31.19
CA CYS A 20 -16.18 -26.10 -30.06
C CYS A 20 -17.09 -24.88 -29.86
N GLN A 21 -18.35 -25.03 -30.29
CA GLN A 21 -19.44 -24.11 -29.94
C GLN A 21 -19.65 -24.14 -28.42
N ALA A 22 -19.04 -23.20 -27.71
CA ALA A 22 -19.46 -22.84 -26.37
C ALA A 22 -20.66 -21.91 -26.50
N GLY A 23 -21.84 -22.42 -26.14
CA GLY A 23 -23.09 -21.65 -26.15
C GLY A 23 -23.01 -20.45 -25.22
N ASP A 24 -23.34 -19.29 -25.77
CA ASP A 24 -23.62 -18.07 -25.04
C ASP A 24 -24.87 -18.25 -24.17
N ALA A 25 -24.67 -18.72 -22.94
CA ALA A 25 -25.63 -18.58 -21.84
C ALA A 25 -25.13 -17.47 -20.90
N VAL A 26 -25.07 -16.24 -21.41
CA VAL A 26 -24.95 -15.06 -20.55
C VAL A 26 -26.33 -14.78 -19.99
N ASN A 27 -26.49 -15.13 -18.71
CA ASN A 27 -27.65 -14.83 -17.88
C ASN A 27 -28.09 -13.37 -18.03
N ASP A 28 -29.21 -13.16 -18.71
CA ASP A 28 -30.05 -11.97 -18.56
C ASP A 28 -30.76 -12.02 -17.19
N LEU A 29 -30.03 -11.68 -16.14
CA LEU A 29 -30.55 -11.46 -14.78
C LEU A 29 -30.99 -10.00 -14.55
N SER A 30 -31.03 -9.18 -15.60
CA SER A 30 -31.35 -7.75 -15.51
C SER A 30 -32.86 -7.45 -15.60
N SER A 31 -33.67 -8.41 -16.03
CA SER A 31 -35.09 -8.19 -16.35
C SER A 31 -36.11 -8.65 -15.28
N LEU A 32 -35.67 -9.21 -14.15
CA LEU A 32 -36.58 -9.77 -13.11
C LEU A 32 -36.83 -8.91 -11.85
N SER A 33 -36.33 -7.67 -11.75
CA SER A 33 -36.35 -6.92 -10.47
C SER A 33 -37.15 -5.60 -10.46
N ARG A 34 -38.29 -5.51 -11.17
CA ARG A 34 -39.12 -4.28 -11.13
C ARG A 34 -40.60 -4.44 -10.79
N LYS A 35 -41.12 -5.65 -10.53
CA LYS A 35 -42.52 -5.83 -10.13
C LYS A 35 -42.63 -6.09 -8.62
N GLY A 36 -42.95 -5.03 -7.87
CA GLY A 36 -43.52 -5.14 -6.53
C GLY A 36 -42.59 -4.77 -5.35
N ARG A 37 -41.98 -3.58 -5.34
CA ARG A 37 -41.55 -2.99 -4.05
C ARG A 37 -42.81 -2.56 -3.28
N LYS A 38 -43.40 -3.48 -2.51
CA LYS A 38 -44.23 -3.12 -1.35
C LYS A 38 -43.43 -2.09 -0.54
N ALA A 39 -44.08 -1.02 -0.09
CA ALA A 39 -43.51 -0.03 0.80
C ALA A 39 -42.85 -0.77 1.98
N ARG A 40 -41.52 -0.93 1.92
CA ARG A 40 -40.75 -1.40 3.06
C ARG A 40 -40.93 -0.30 4.09
N GLY A 41 -41.39 -0.68 5.29
CA GLY A 41 -41.39 0.24 6.42
C GLY A 41 -40.03 0.93 6.48
N ASP A 42 -40.06 2.21 6.81
CA ASP A 42 -38.90 3.10 6.86
C ASP A 42 -37.94 2.60 7.96
N HIS A 43 -37.25 1.50 7.70
CA HIS A 43 -36.22 0.97 8.57
C HIS A 43 -35.11 2.00 8.55
N MET A 44 -34.89 2.64 9.69
CA MET A 44 -33.81 3.59 9.87
C MET A 44 -32.49 2.90 9.50
N ALA A 45 -31.67 3.61 8.73
CA ALA A 45 -30.37 3.08 8.31
C ALA A 45 -29.48 2.83 9.52
N ARG A 46 -28.76 1.70 9.53
CA ARG A 46 -27.75 1.41 10.56
C ARG A 46 -26.45 2.13 10.21
N TYR A 47 -25.88 2.86 11.17
CA TYR A 47 -24.61 3.55 10.99
C TYR A 47 -23.49 2.80 11.72
N ILE A 48 -22.48 2.36 10.98
CA ILE A 48 -21.43 1.47 11.48
C ILE A 48 -20.10 2.19 11.47
N GLY A 49 -19.52 2.46 12.63
CA GLY A 49 -18.19 3.05 12.73
C GLY A 49 -17.12 2.00 12.99
N ILE A 50 -16.05 1.98 12.20
CA ILE A 50 -14.99 0.96 12.29
C ILE A 50 -13.64 1.59 12.55
N ARG A 51 -13.03 1.19 13.67
CA ARG A 51 -11.63 1.44 13.97
C ARG A 51 -10.83 0.16 13.71
N HIS A 52 -10.21 0.11 12.53
CA HIS A 52 -9.41 -1.04 12.12
C HIS A 52 -8.21 -1.29 13.07
N ARG A 53 -7.92 -2.58 13.28
CA ARG A 53 -6.84 -3.15 14.07
C ARG A 53 -5.48 -2.53 13.78
N VAL A 54 -4.70 -2.38 14.85
CA VAL A 54 -3.26 -2.14 14.79
C VAL A 54 -2.57 -3.43 15.19
N LYS A 55 -1.91 -4.11 14.23
CA LYS A 55 -1.40 -5.48 14.39
C LYS A 55 -0.48 -5.63 15.61
N LYS A 56 0.38 -4.65 15.88
CA LYS A 56 1.16 -4.54 17.12
C LYS A 56 1.31 -3.07 17.51
N THR A 57 1.06 -2.74 18.78
CA THR A 57 1.44 -1.43 19.32
C THR A 57 2.95 -1.36 19.55
N ALA A 58 3.47 -0.18 19.89
CA ALA A 58 4.86 -0.04 20.33
C ALA A 58 5.20 -0.89 21.57
N ARG A 59 4.17 -1.36 22.31
CA ARG A 59 4.29 -2.24 23.47
C ARG A 59 4.09 -3.73 23.13
N GLY A 60 3.86 -4.06 21.86
CA GLY A 60 3.60 -5.43 21.41
C GLY A 60 2.17 -5.92 21.61
N GLU A 61 1.29 -5.13 22.24
CA GLU A 61 -0.13 -5.46 22.41
C GLU A 61 -0.83 -5.42 21.05
N ALA A 62 -1.53 -6.51 20.70
CA ALA A 62 -2.46 -6.51 19.56
C ALA A 62 -3.74 -5.79 19.99
N ARG A 63 -4.25 -4.90 19.13
CA ARG A 63 -5.55 -4.25 19.34
C ARG A 63 -6.55 -4.79 18.33
N PRO A 64 -7.72 -5.32 18.76
CA PRO A 64 -8.74 -5.81 17.84
C PRO A 64 -9.28 -4.67 16.97
N THR A 65 -9.96 -5.04 15.88
CA THR A 65 -10.79 -4.11 15.12
C THR A 65 -12.03 -3.83 15.95
N MET A 66 -12.30 -2.57 16.25
CA MET A 66 -13.51 -2.18 16.98
C MET A 66 -14.58 -1.76 15.98
N VAL A 67 -15.80 -2.26 16.18
CA VAL A 67 -16.98 -1.90 15.39
C VAL A 67 -18.04 -1.34 16.34
N ALA A 68 -18.58 -0.16 16.03
CA ALA A 68 -19.79 0.35 16.64
C ALA A 68 -20.93 0.26 15.63
N ILE A 69 -22.08 -0.26 16.03
CA ILE A 69 -23.33 -0.27 15.24
C ILE A 69 -24.31 0.63 15.97
N SER A 70 -24.66 1.78 15.37
CA SER A 70 -25.69 2.70 15.86
C SER A 70 -27.01 2.45 15.14
N GLU A 71 -28.05 2.15 15.90
CA GLU A 71 -29.43 1.96 15.44
C GLU A 71 -30.37 2.58 16.49
N ASP A 72 -31.29 3.45 16.05
CA ASP A 72 -32.26 4.14 16.93
C ASP A 72 -31.63 4.85 18.15
N GLY A 73 -30.44 5.44 17.96
CA GLY A 73 -29.69 6.13 19.02
C GLY A 73 -29.02 5.21 20.05
N GLN A 74 -29.08 3.89 19.86
CA GLN A 74 -28.37 2.91 20.67
C GLN A 74 -27.15 2.39 19.91
N ALA A 75 -25.98 2.41 20.56
CA ALA A 75 -24.74 1.91 19.99
C ALA A 75 -24.35 0.56 20.62
N GLN A 76 -24.18 -0.46 19.79
CA GLN A 76 -23.57 -1.74 20.16
C GLN A 76 -22.11 -1.77 19.71
N THR A 77 -21.19 -2.13 20.61
CA THR A 77 -19.77 -2.33 20.27
C THR A 77 -19.44 -3.81 20.11
N LEU A 78 -18.66 -4.14 19.07
CA LEU A 78 -18.09 -5.46 18.81
C LEU A 78 -16.56 -5.34 18.71
N GLU A 79 -15.85 -6.34 19.23
CA GLU A 79 -14.42 -6.51 19.05
C GLU A 79 -14.16 -7.65 18.07
N LEU A 80 -13.38 -7.40 17.03
CA LEU A 80 -12.96 -8.41 16.06
C LEU A 80 -11.47 -8.70 16.27
N GLU A 81 -11.16 -9.87 16.80
CA GLU A 81 -9.82 -10.25 17.26
C GLU A 81 -8.82 -10.39 16.10
N ASP A 82 -9.30 -10.88 14.95
CA ASP A 82 -8.46 -11.22 13.81
C ASP A 82 -9.08 -10.93 12.44
N ASP A 83 -8.29 -11.19 11.39
CA ASP A 83 -8.67 -10.96 9.99
C ASP A 83 -9.83 -11.92 9.56
N THR A 84 -10.07 -13.02 10.30
CA THR A 84 -11.18 -13.97 10.06
C THR A 84 -12.49 -13.38 10.56
N GLU A 85 -12.52 -12.82 11.77
CA GLU A 85 -13.70 -12.16 12.33
C GLU A 85 -14.07 -10.89 11.55
N GLU A 86 -13.08 -10.15 11.03
CA GLU A 86 -13.32 -9.06 10.07
C GLU A 86 -14.05 -9.55 8.81
N LEU A 87 -13.65 -10.71 8.28
CA LEU A 87 -14.29 -11.32 7.12
C LEU A 87 -15.70 -11.83 7.44
N ASP A 88 -15.88 -12.45 8.60
CA ASP A 88 -17.17 -12.93 9.06
C ASP A 88 -18.15 -11.77 9.28
N PHE A 89 -17.70 -10.66 9.88
CA PHE A 89 -18.49 -9.44 10.01
C PHE A 89 -18.87 -8.87 8.64
N MET A 90 -17.92 -8.78 7.70
CA MET A 90 -18.19 -8.31 6.34
C MET A 90 -19.23 -9.19 5.63
N LEU A 91 -19.24 -10.50 5.88
CA LEU A 91 -20.18 -11.43 5.27
C LEU A 91 -21.55 -11.52 5.96
N GLY A 92 -21.75 -10.83 7.10
CA GLY A 92 -22.99 -10.96 7.88
C GLY A 92 -23.04 -12.26 8.70
N MET A 93 -21.88 -12.82 9.03
CA MET A 93 -21.69 -14.17 9.57
C MET A 93 -20.83 -14.18 10.83
N LEU A 94 -20.70 -13.05 11.54
CA LEU A 94 -19.98 -12.99 12.81
C LEU A 94 -20.84 -13.58 13.94
N PRO A 95 -20.42 -14.67 14.61
CA PRO A 95 -21.19 -15.24 15.71
C PRO A 95 -21.42 -14.25 16.85
N THR A 96 -22.68 -14.07 17.29
CA THR A 96 -23.01 -13.20 18.44
C THR A 96 -23.17 -13.93 19.76
N GLY A 97 -23.23 -15.26 19.70
CA GLY A 97 -23.39 -16.14 20.85
C GLY A 97 -23.18 -17.58 20.45
N TRP A 98 -23.05 -18.46 21.45
CA TRP A 98 -22.64 -19.84 21.26
C TRP A 98 -23.46 -20.76 22.15
N ARG A 99 -24.13 -21.75 21.56
CA ARG A 99 -24.86 -22.82 22.28
C ARG A 99 -24.15 -24.15 22.12
N ASP A 100 -24.40 -25.08 23.04
CA ASP A 100 -24.00 -26.46 22.84
C ASP A 100 -24.81 -27.05 21.67
N ALA A 101 -24.14 -27.83 20.82
CA ALA A 101 -24.80 -28.58 19.75
C ALA A 101 -25.65 -29.69 20.38
N LEU A 102 -26.82 -29.96 19.81
CA LEU A 102 -27.67 -31.06 20.25
C LEU A 102 -27.03 -32.40 19.86
N ASP A 103 -27.29 -33.44 20.63
CA ASP A 103 -26.81 -34.78 20.30
C ASP A 103 -27.38 -35.24 18.95
N GLY A 104 -26.49 -35.55 18.01
CA GLY A 104 -26.87 -35.89 16.64
C GLY A 104 -27.25 -34.70 15.75
N GLU A 105 -27.04 -33.45 16.19
CA GLU A 105 -27.24 -32.26 15.35
C GLU A 105 -26.35 -32.31 14.11
N ASP A 106 -26.92 -32.05 12.93
CA ASP A 106 -26.15 -31.92 11.70
C ASP A 106 -25.34 -30.62 11.72
N LEU A 107 -24.02 -30.77 11.86
CA LEU A 107 -23.08 -29.64 11.90
C LEU A 107 -22.72 -29.10 10.50
N SER A 108 -23.18 -29.74 9.42
CA SER A 108 -22.85 -29.36 8.04
C SER A 108 -23.42 -28.01 7.63
N GLY A 109 -24.49 -27.55 8.30
CA GLY A 109 -25.08 -26.23 8.11
C GLY A 109 -24.25 -25.07 8.66
N PHE A 110 -23.25 -25.36 9.51
CA PHE A 110 -22.35 -24.36 10.06
C PHE A 110 -21.02 -24.33 9.31
N LEU A 111 -20.39 -23.16 9.26
CA LEU A 111 -19.01 -23.11 8.80
C LEU A 111 -18.12 -23.92 9.72
N ARG A 112 -17.19 -24.69 9.13
CA ARG A 112 -16.23 -25.49 9.90
C ARG A 112 -15.49 -24.70 10.98
N ARG A 113 -15.19 -23.41 10.75
CA ARG A 113 -14.53 -22.52 11.72
C ARG A 113 -15.47 -22.02 12.84
N HIS A 114 -16.78 -22.10 12.63
CA HIS A 114 -17.81 -21.75 13.61
C HIS A 114 -18.29 -22.97 14.40
N VAL A 115 -17.65 -24.13 14.25
CA VAL A 115 -17.91 -25.31 15.09
C VAL A 115 -16.74 -25.45 16.04
N VAL A 116 -16.97 -25.14 17.31
CA VAL A 116 -15.91 -25.11 18.34
C VAL A 116 -16.02 -26.35 19.22
N GLU A 117 -14.97 -27.18 19.23
CA GLU A 117 -14.89 -28.32 20.15
C GLU A 117 -14.76 -27.80 21.60
N LYS A 118 -15.70 -28.19 22.47
CA LYS A 118 -15.72 -27.77 23.86
C LYS A 118 -14.58 -28.48 24.60
N LYS A 119 -13.55 -27.73 25.00
CA LYS A 119 -12.50 -28.26 25.88
C LYS A 119 -13.09 -28.44 27.28
N GLU A 120 -13.40 -29.68 27.66
CA GLU A 120 -13.77 -29.98 29.04
C GLU A 120 -12.59 -29.66 29.96
N THR A 121 -12.80 -28.75 30.93
CA THR A 121 -11.80 -28.33 31.92
C THR A 121 -11.59 -29.35 33.05
N GLY A 122 -12.03 -30.60 32.87
CA GLY A 122 -11.91 -31.71 33.83
C GLY A 122 -10.95 -32.81 33.37
N LYS A 123 -10.69 -33.80 34.25
CA LYS A 123 -9.98 -35.04 33.89
C LYS A 123 -10.64 -35.65 32.66
N LYS A 124 -9.93 -35.65 31.53
CA LYS A 124 -10.40 -36.22 30.26
C LYS A 124 -10.86 -37.66 30.47
N GLU A 125 -12.16 -37.89 30.40
CA GLU A 125 -12.68 -39.21 30.07
C GLU A 125 -12.25 -39.47 28.62
N LYS A 126 -11.39 -40.48 28.42
CA LYS A 126 -10.63 -40.64 27.18
C LYS A 126 -11.52 -41.03 25.98
N ASP A 127 -12.75 -41.47 26.24
CA ASP A 127 -13.64 -42.12 25.26
C ASP A 127 -15.05 -41.48 25.16
N GLY A 128 -15.26 -40.29 25.72
CA GLY A 128 -16.54 -39.58 25.61
C GLY A 128 -16.78 -38.99 24.21
N PRO A 129 -18.05 -38.91 23.74
CA PRO A 129 -18.37 -38.23 22.48
C PRO A 129 -17.95 -36.76 22.55
N LYS A 130 -17.34 -36.27 21.46
CA LYS A 130 -16.91 -34.87 21.37
C LYS A 130 -18.13 -33.94 21.43
N LYS A 131 -18.13 -33.02 22.39
CA LYS A 131 -19.14 -31.96 22.49
C LYS A 131 -18.71 -30.76 21.66
N PHE A 132 -19.61 -30.26 20.82
CA PHE A 132 -19.38 -29.08 19.98
C PHE A 132 -20.24 -27.91 20.43
N ARG A 133 -19.78 -26.69 20.18
CA ARG A 133 -20.55 -25.46 20.28
C ARG A 133 -20.75 -24.87 18.90
N VAL A 134 -21.94 -24.35 18.66
CA VAL A 134 -22.36 -23.72 17.40
C VAL A 134 -22.96 -22.33 17.66
N PRO A 135 -22.96 -21.40 16.68
CA PRO A 135 -23.49 -20.07 16.87
C PRO A 135 -25.00 -20.06 17.16
N THR A 136 -25.44 -19.17 18.05
CA THR A 136 -26.87 -18.90 18.30
C THR A 136 -27.45 -17.87 17.33
N GLY A 137 -26.59 -17.04 16.75
CA GLY A 137 -26.97 -15.98 15.84
C GLY A 137 -25.74 -15.38 15.18
N TYR A 138 -25.98 -14.57 14.16
CA TYR A 138 -24.97 -13.90 13.38
C TYR A 138 -25.23 -12.39 13.33
N GLN A 139 -24.15 -11.62 13.26
CA GLN A 139 -24.16 -10.18 13.03
C GLN A 139 -23.19 -9.84 11.89
N GLY A 140 -23.36 -8.66 11.30
CA GLY A 140 -22.43 -8.12 10.33
C GLY A 140 -23.09 -7.14 9.39
N MET A 141 -22.50 -6.98 8.20
CA MET A 141 -23.02 -6.10 7.16
C MET A 141 -24.39 -6.58 6.64
N GLN A 142 -25.33 -5.65 6.55
CA GLN A 142 -26.67 -5.82 6.01
C GLN A 142 -26.96 -4.77 4.92
N ALA A 143 -28.03 -5.01 4.17
CA ALA A 143 -28.49 -4.08 3.14
C ALA A 143 -28.89 -2.74 3.78
N GLY A 144 -28.46 -1.63 3.19
CA GLY A 144 -28.75 -0.28 3.69
C GLY A 144 -27.75 0.27 4.73
N ASP A 145 -26.79 -0.53 5.20
CA ASP A 145 -25.79 -0.06 6.17
C ASP A 145 -24.95 1.10 5.61
N VAL A 146 -24.61 2.05 6.47
CA VAL A 146 -23.64 3.12 6.20
C VAL A 146 -22.40 2.90 7.07
N ILE A 147 -21.29 2.49 6.46
CA ILE A 147 -20.07 2.09 7.16
C ILE A 147 -19.03 3.20 7.07
N ALA A 148 -18.60 3.73 8.20
CA ALA A 148 -17.62 4.81 8.31
C ALA A 148 -16.27 4.33 8.83
N MET A 149 -15.20 4.68 8.10
CA MET A 149 -13.82 4.28 8.42
C MET A 149 -12.84 5.45 8.30
N ILE A 150 -11.64 5.32 8.85
CA ILE A 150 -10.55 6.29 8.64
C ILE A 150 -9.87 6.02 7.28
N LEU A 151 -9.45 7.08 6.58
CA LEU A 151 -8.69 7.01 5.33
C LEU A 151 -7.22 6.62 5.54
N GLY A 152 -6.77 5.60 4.80
CA GLY A 152 -5.39 5.11 4.70
C GLY A 152 -5.04 3.99 5.67
N GLY A 153 -3.80 3.50 5.56
CA GLY A 153 -3.19 2.57 6.50
C GLY A 153 -3.56 1.10 6.27
N SER A 154 -3.61 0.32 7.34
CA SER A 154 -3.96 -1.10 7.28
C SER A 154 -5.43 -1.34 6.92
N GLY A 155 -6.32 -0.39 7.25
CA GLY A 155 -7.75 -0.46 6.97
C GLY A 155 -8.14 -0.35 5.49
N ASP A 156 -7.21 -0.04 4.59
CA ASP A 156 -7.48 0.03 3.15
C ASP A 156 -7.96 -1.32 2.59
N ARG A 157 -7.43 -2.44 3.09
CA ARG A 157 -7.87 -3.78 2.63
C ARG A 157 -9.31 -4.06 3.04
N LEU A 158 -9.64 -3.74 4.29
CA LEU A 158 -11.00 -3.91 4.83
C LEU A 158 -11.99 -2.98 4.13
N ALA A 159 -11.62 -1.72 3.90
CA ALA A 159 -12.44 -0.78 3.14
C ALA A 159 -12.69 -1.24 1.70
N TYR A 160 -11.67 -1.83 1.04
CA TYR A 160 -11.82 -2.41 -0.30
C TYR A 160 -12.83 -3.56 -0.29
N SER A 161 -12.71 -4.50 0.64
CA SER A 161 -13.56 -5.69 0.69
C SER A 161 -15.01 -5.33 1.08
N MET A 162 -15.17 -4.46 2.08
CA MET A 162 -16.48 -3.94 2.49
C MET A 162 -17.15 -3.14 1.38
N SER A 163 -16.42 -2.31 0.64
CA SER A 163 -16.99 -1.56 -0.50
C SER A 163 -17.49 -2.50 -1.58
N ARG A 164 -16.73 -3.57 -1.91
CA ARG A 164 -17.20 -4.58 -2.87
C ARG A 164 -18.45 -5.29 -2.39
N ARG A 165 -18.48 -5.70 -1.11
CA ARG A 165 -19.65 -6.32 -0.51
C ARG A 165 -20.85 -5.36 -0.47
N GLY A 166 -20.60 -4.08 -0.21
CA GLY A 166 -21.63 -3.05 -0.19
C GLY A 166 -22.30 -2.85 -1.53
N ASP A 167 -21.55 -2.89 -2.63
CA ASP A 167 -22.14 -2.90 -3.98
C ASP A 167 -23.10 -4.11 -4.19
N GLU A 168 -22.77 -5.28 -3.62
CA GLU A 168 -23.58 -6.50 -3.75
C GLU A 168 -24.89 -6.44 -2.93
N ILE A 169 -24.86 -5.83 -1.74
CA ILE A 169 -26.00 -5.82 -0.80
C ILE A 169 -26.73 -4.49 -0.69
N GLY A 170 -26.24 -3.43 -1.37
CA GLY A 170 -26.78 -2.08 -1.26
C GLY A 170 -26.41 -1.38 0.05
N SER A 171 -25.16 -1.54 0.51
CA SER A 171 -24.60 -0.77 1.62
C SER A 171 -23.53 0.22 1.12
N THR A 172 -23.26 1.27 1.91
CA THR A 172 -22.31 2.33 1.54
C THR A 172 -21.10 2.32 2.46
N VAL A 173 -19.89 2.48 1.92
CA VAL A 173 -18.67 2.67 2.70
C VAL A 173 -18.16 4.10 2.53
N LEU A 174 -17.96 4.77 3.65
CA LEU A 174 -17.58 6.16 3.82
C LEU A 174 -16.22 6.24 4.54
N ARG A 175 -15.37 7.19 4.15
CA ARG A 175 -14.06 7.40 4.77
C ARG A 175 -13.78 8.84 5.14
N ILE A 176 -13.18 9.07 6.30
CA ILE A 176 -12.79 10.40 6.77
C ILE A 176 -11.26 10.52 6.89
N PRO A 177 -10.64 11.66 6.52
CA PRO A 177 -9.23 11.89 6.75
C PRO A 177 -8.87 11.84 8.25
N PRO A 178 -7.70 11.30 8.63
CA PRO A 178 -7.29 11.24 10.04
C PRO A 178 -7.20 12.60 10.74
N THR A 179 -6.89 13.67 10.00
CA THR A 179 -6.85 15.05 10.52
C THR A 179 -8.23 15.52 10.94
N ASP A 180 -9.22 15.26 10.09
CA ASP A 180 -10.57 15.77 10.26
C ASP A 180 -11.27 15.02 11.39
N LEU A 181 -11.05 13.71 11.49
CA LEU A 181 -11.48 12.93 12.65
C LEU A 181 -10.79 13.42 13.94
N LYS A 182 -9.49 13.76 13.89
CA LYS A 182 -8.77 14.27 15.06
C LYS A 182 -9.39 15.57 15.56
N ASP A 183 -9.74 16.48 14.66
CA ASP A 183 -10.33 17.77 15.00
C ASP A 183 -11.76 17.59 15.58
N ARG A 184 -12.52 16.62 15.05
CA ARG A 184 -13.88 16.28 15.51
C ARG A 184 -13.93 15.42 16.77
N ARG A 185 -12.82 14.77 17.14
CA ARG A 185 -12.74 13.95 18.36
C ARG A 185 -12.97 14.79 19.62
N GLY A 186 -12.55 16.05 19.63
CA GLY A 186 -12.59 16.91 20.82
C GLY A 186 -11.74 16.32 21.96
N ALA A 187 -12.34 16.18 23.14
CA ALA A 187 -11.70 15.62 24.33
C ALA A 187 -11.77 14.07 24.43
N ARG A 188 -12.50 13.41 23.52
CA ARG A 188 -12.70 11.95 23.54
C ARG A 188 -11.42 11.18 23.28
N SER A 189 -11.37 9.92 23.72
CA SER A 189 -10.22 9.06 23.50
C SER A 189 -10.16 8.58 22.05
N LYS A 190 -8.95 8.32 21.54
CA LYS A 190 -8.75 7.60 20.28
C LYS A 190 -9.31 6.16 20.35
N ASP A 191 -9.49 5.63 21.56
CA ASP A 191 -10.11 4.32 21.74
C ASP A 191 -11.59 4.29 21.40
N GLU A 192 -12.23 5.45 21.37
CA GLU A 192 -13.63 5.63 21.04
C GLU A 192 -13.86 5.98 19.56
N ASP A 193 -12.81 6.00 18.72
CA ASP A 193 -12.92 6.43 17.30
C ASP A 193 -14.03 5.67 16.54
N HIS A 194 -14.30 4.40 16.87
CA HIS A 194 -15.39 3.62 16.25
C HIS A 194 -16.79 4.18 16.59
N LEU A 195 -17.04 4.57 17.84
CA LEU A 195 -18.29 5.23 18.25
C LEU A 195 -18.45 6.59 17.57
N ILE A 196 -17.38 7.38 17.55
CA ILE A 196 -17.35 8.71 16.92
C ILE A 196 -17.63 8.61 15.42
N LEU A 197 -17.09 7.59 14.74
CA LEU A 197 -17.32 7.38 13.32
C LEU A 197 -18.78 7.04 13.02
N ALA A 198 -19.43 6.21 13.84
CA ALA A 198 -20.85 5.88 13.69
C ALA A 198 -21.72 7.15 13.86
N GLU A 199 -21.49 7.89 14.94
CA GLU A 199 -22.19 9.16 15.23
C GLU A 199 -22.00 10.19 14.11
N LEU A 200 -20.77 10.37 13.62
CA LEU A 200 -20.48 11.33 12.56
C LEU A 200 -21.11 10.91 11.23
N ALA A 201 -21.19 9.62 10.93
CA ALA A 201 -21.83 9.13 9.71
C ALA A 201 -23.34 9.40 9.72
N GLU A 202 -23.95 9.35 10.90
CA GLU A 202 -25.36 9.67 11.13
C GLU A 202 -25.62 11.18 11.06
N THR A 203 -24.79 11.98 11.74
CA THR A 203 -25.06 13.40 11.98
C THR A 203 -24.40 14.36 10.99
N SER A 204 -23.33 13.94 10.31
CA SER A 204 -22.53 14.78 9.41
C SER A 204 -21.94 13.96 8.24
N PRO A 205 -22.76 13.27 7.44
CA PRO A 205 -22.27 12.39 6.36
C PRO A 205 -21.45 13.14 5.29
N GLU A 206 -21.64 14.45 5.12
CA GLU A 206 -20.99 15.29 4.11
C GLU A 206 -19.46 15.43 4.29
N ILE A 207 -18.96 15.08 5.47
CA ILE A 207 -17.52 15.17 5.81
C ILE A 207 -16.75 13.94 5.32
N PHE A 208 -17.49 12.89 4.94
CA PHE A 208 -16.93 11.64 4.49
C PHE A 208 -16.82 11.59 2.97
N TYR A 209 -15.90 10.76 2.52
CA TYR A 209 -15.72 10.42 1.12
C TYR A 209 -16.23 9.00 0.87
N PRO A 210 -17.15 8.78 -0.08
CA PRO A 210 -17.57 7.44 -0.45
C PRO A 210 -16.41 6.67 -1.08
N VAL A 211 -16.29 5.38 -0.74
CA VAL A 211 -15.35 4.46 -1.36
C VAL A 211 -15.92 4.00 -2.70
N THR A 212 -15.36 4.52 -3.79
CA THR A 212 -15.78 4.22 -5.16
C THR A 212 -14.92 3.13 -5.80
N LEU A 213 -15.27 2.71 -7.02
CA LEU A 213 -14.43 1.80 -7.82
C LEU A 213 -12.99 2.34 -8.00
N ARG A 214 -12.85 3.65 -8.21
CA ARG A 214 -11.55 4.30 -8.35
C ARG A 214 -10.69 4.22 -7.08
N ASP A 215 -11.31 4.36 -5.92
CA ASP A 215 -10.62 4.21 -4.63
C ASP A 215 -10.14 2.77 -4.45
N ARG A 216 -10.96 1.79 -4.86
CA ARG A 216 -10.59 0.38 -4.89
C ARG A 216 -9.40 0.11 -5.81
N ASP A 217 -9.38 0.68 -7.01
CA ASP A 217 -8.25 0.55 -7.94
C ASP A 217 -6.97 1.20 -7.37
N THR A 218 -7.09 2.34 -6.69
CA THR A 218 -5.96 3.01 -6.02
C THR A 218 -5.40 2.15 -4.88
N ILE A 219 -6.28 1.54 -4.07
CA ILE A 219 -5.89 0.57 -3.03
C ILE A 219 -5.19 -0.65 -3.66
N ALA A 220 -5.70 -1.15 -4.78
CA ALA A 220 -5.10 -2.27 -5.51
C ALA A 220 -3.69 -1.95 -6.02
N ILE A 221 -3.42 -0.72 -6.49
CA ILE A 221 -2.06 -0.25 -6.82
C ILE A 221 -1.16 -0.31 -5.58
N GLY A 222 -1.64 0.15 -4.42
CA GLY A 222 -0.87 0.09 -3.17
C GLY A 222 -0.55 -1.34 -2.71
N LEU A 223 -1.42 -2.31 -3.01
CA LEU A 223 -1.17 -3.74 -2.76
C LEU A 223 -0.15 -4.30 -3.75
N ALA A 224 -0.35 -4.07 -5.05
CA ALA A 224 0.57 -4.54 -6.09
C ALA A 224 1.97 -3.94 -5.94
N TYR A 225 2.07 -2.67 -5.53
CA TYR A 225 3.35 -2.00 -5.30
C TYR A 225 4.11 -2.63 -4.12
N ARG A 226 3.41 -2.95 -3.03
CA ARG A 226 4.01 -3.68 -1.89
C ARG A 226 4.48 -5.06 -2.31
N ALA A 227 3.63 -5.84 -2.98
CA ALA A 227 4.01 -7.18 -3.46
C ALA A 227 5.25 -7.16 -4.37
N ARG A 228 5.36 -6.17 -5.27
CA ARG A 228 6.56 -5.97 -6.08
C ARG A 228 7.79 -5.62 -5.23
N ARG A 229 7.63 -4.77 -4.22
CA ARG A 229 8.73 -4.39 -3.31
C ARG A 229 9.21 -5.56 -2.48
N ASP A 230 8.30 -6.40 -1.99
CA ASP A 230 8.63 -7.61 -1.24
C ASP A 230 9.42 -8.57 -2.14
N ALA A 231 8.95 -8.85 -3.35
CA ALA A 231 9.67 -9.66 -4.33
C ALA A 231 11.06 -9.09 -4.69
N GLN A 232 11.19 -7.77 -4.80
CA GLN A 232 12.48 -7.09 -5.02
C GLN A 232 13.44 -7.28 -3.85
N LEU A 233 12.95 -7.20 -2.60
CA LEU A 233 13.74 -7.42 -1.40
C LEU A 233 14.18 -8.88 -1.30
N ASP A 234 13.28 -9.82 -1.59
CA ASP A 234 13.59 -11.25 -1.61
C ASP A 234 14.66 -11.60 -2.65
N ARG A 235 14.58 -11.01 -3.84
CA ARG A 235 15.63 -11.13 -4.87
C ARG A 235 16.96 -10.58 -4.36
N MET A 236 16.98 -9.37 -3.77
CA MET A 236 18.21 -8.76 -3.26
C MET A 236 18.84 -9.59 -2.13
N ALA A 237 18.02 -10.09 -1.21
CA ALA A 237 18.48 -10.96 -0.13
C ALA A 237 19.05 -12.28 -0.67
N CYS A 238 18.41 -12.88 -1.68
CA CYS A 238 18.91 -14.08 -2.34
C CYS A 238 20.24 -13.84 -3.05
N ALA A 239 20.36 -12.77 -3.86
CA ALA A 239 21.61 -12.41 -4.54
C ALA A 239 22.76 -12.19 -3.54
N GLN A 240 22.50 -11.52 -2.41
CA GLN A 240 23.50 -11.36 -1.37
C GLN A 240 23.94 -12.70 -0.76
N ARG A 241 23.00 -13.64 -0.51
CA ARG A 241 23.35 -14.99 -0.03
C ARG A 241 24.18 -15.78 -1.04
N VAL A 242 23.83 -15.71 -2.33
CA VAL A 242 24.60 -16.34 -3.42
C VAL A 242 26.02 -15.80 -3.42
N ARG A 243 26.17 -14.47 -3.34
CA ARG A 243 27.47 -13.81 -3.27
C ARG A 243 28.29 -14.27 -2.05
N GLN A 244 27.69 -14.31 -0.86
CA GLN A 244 28.40 -14.76 0.35
C GLN A 244 28.82 -16.24 0.26
N ARG A 245 27.98 -17.10 -0.32
CA ARG A 245 28.33 -18.51 -0.56
C ARG A 245 29.49 -18.64 -1.55
N ALA A 246 29.46 -17.87 -2.64
CA ALA A 246 30.54 -17.85 -3.62
C ALA A 246 31.87 -17.39 -3.00
N ILE A 247 31.84 -16.35 -2.17
CA ILE A 247 33.01 -15.90 -1.38
C ILE A 247 33.52 -17.05 -0.50
N GLY A 248 32.63 -17.69 0.28
CA GLY A 248 33.02 -18.79 1.16
C GLY A 248 33.61 -19.98 0.41
N ALA A 249 33.04 -20.34 -0.73
CA ALA A 249 33.52 -21.44 -1.57
C ALA A 249 34.95 -21.18 -2.09
N VAL A 250 35.26 -19.95 -2.50
CA VAL A 250 36.63 -19.56 -2.91
C VAL A 250 37.62 -19.73 -1.76
N HIS A 251 37.25 -19.31 -0.54
CA HIS A 251 38.15 -19.40 0.63
C HIS A 251 38.38 -20.84 1.13
N ILE A 252 37.46 -21.77 0.85
CA ILE A 252 37.56 -23.18 1.27
C ILE A 252 38.18 -24.06 0.17
N SER A 253 38.36 -23.54 -1.05
CA SER A 253 39.00 -24.27 -2.14
C SER A 253 40.40 -24.75 -1.75
N ALA A 254 40.78 -25.96 -2.18
CA ALA A 254 42.06 -26.59 -1.80
C ALA A 254 43.27 -25.75 -2.22
N ASP A 255 43.15 -25.01 -3.32
CA ASP A 255 44.18 -24.09 -3.78
C ASP A 255 44.27 -22.83 -2.92
N GLY A 256 43.19 -22.42 -2.24
CA GLY A 256 43.11 -21.23 -1.39
C GLY A 256 43.50 -19.92 -2.09
N LYS A 257 43.72 -19.99 -3.41
CA LYS A 257 44.20 -18.91 -4.25
C LYS A 257 43.01 -18.15 -4.81
N TYR A 258 43.23 -16.87 -5.07
CA TYR A 258 42.30 -16.10 -5.88
C TYR A 258 42.10 -16.84 -7.22
N PRO A 259 40.85 -17.10 -7.63
CA PRO A 259 40.58 -17.77 -8.89
C PRO A 259 41.21 -16.97 -10.03
N GLU A 260 41.66 -17.65 -11.10
CA GLU A 260 42.13 -16.96 -12.30
C GLU A 260 40.98 -16.13 -12.88
N GLY A 261 41.08 -14.80 -12.74
CA GLY A 261 40.02 -13.85 -13.11
C GLY A 261 39.67 -12.88 -11.97
N THR A 262 38.48 -12.30 -12.06
CA THR A 262 37.94 -11.38 -11.04
C THR A 262 36.90 -12.09 -10.18
N MET A 263 36.82 -11.76 -8.88
CA MET A 263 35.76 -12.29 -8.00
C MET A 263 34.35 -12.02 -8.56
N GLU A 264 34.22 -10.95 -9.33
CA GLU A 264 33.03 -10.57 -10.07
C GLU A 264 32.60 -11.62 -11.12
N GLU A 265 33.51 -12.34 -11.75
CA GLU A 265 33.18 -13.41 -12.71
C GLU A 265 32.61 -14.63 -12.00
N VAL A 266 33.25 -15.04 -10.90
CA VAL A 266 32.75 -16.12 -10.03
C VAL A 266 31.35 -15.78 -9.50
N PHE A 267 31.11 -14.51 -9.15
CA PHE A 267 29.77 -14.06 -8.72
C PHE A 267 28.75 -14.13 -9.84
N LYS A 268 29.09 -13.66 -11.04
CA LYS A 268 28.18 -13.71 -12.19
C LYS A 268 27.81 -15.15 -12.55
N GLU A 269 28.78 -16.06 -12.51
CA GLU A 269 28.55 -17.49 -12.76
C GLU A 269 27.65 -18.10 -11.67
N ALA A 270 27.92 -17.82 -10.40
CA ALA A 270 27.09 -18.29 -9.29
C ALA A 270 25.65 -17.75 -9.36
N GLU A 271 25.48 -16.47 -9.70
CA GLU A 271 24.17 -15.84 -9.89
C GLU A 271 23.41 -16.44 -11.08
N ALA A 272 24.09 -16.70 -12.20
CA ALA A 272 23.49 -17.28 -13.40
C ALA A 272 22.96 -18.71 -13.17
N ASN A 273 23.60 -19.46 -12.28
CA ASN A 273 23.29 -20.86 -12.00
C ASN A 273 22.36 -21.07 -10.78
N ASP A 274 22.03 -20.03 -10.00
CA ASP A 274 21.18 -20.17 -8.81
C ASP A 274 19.68 -20.19 -9.17
N ALA A 275 19.05 -21.36 -9.03
CA ALA A 275 17.65 -21.57 -9.37
C ALA A 275 16.67 -20.73 -8.52
N ILE A 276 17.00 -20.42 -7.27
CA ILE A 276 16.15 -19.63 -6.37
C ILE A 276 16.18 -18.16 -6.80
N LEU A 277 17.36 -17.62 -7.12
CA LEU A 277 17.51 -16.28 -7.64
C LEU A 277 16.77 -16.12 -8.98
N ALA A 278 16.87 -17.11 -9.86
CA ALA A 278 16.12 -17.14 -11.11
C ALA A 278 14.59 -17.14 -10.88
N ALA A 279 14.11 -17.90 -9.89
CA ALA A 279 12.69 -17.89 -9.50
C ALA A 279 12.25 -16.53 -8.94
N ASN A 280 13.06 -15.90 -8.08
CA ASN A 280 12.77 -14.57 -7.52
C ASN A 280 12.76 -13.48 -8.59
N LEU A 281 13.63 -13.57 -9.60
CA LEU A 281 13.61 -12.69 -10.77
C LEU A 281 12.29 -12.81 -11.56
N LYS A 282 11.82 -14.04 -11.78
CA LYS A 282 10.53 -14.30 -12.44
C LYS A 282 9.36 -13.75 -11.62
N GLU A 283 9.37 -13.94 -10.30
CA GLU A 283 8.34 -13.40 -9.42
C GLU A 283 8.36 -11.86 -9.39
N GLU A 284 9.52 -11.22 -9.26
CA GLU A 284 9.63 -9.75 -9.33
C GLU A 284 9.09 -9.22 -10.68
N ALA A 285 9.41 -9.87 -11.79
CA ALA A 285 8.90 -9.51 -13.11
C ALA A 285 7.38 -9.66 -13.21
N LYS A 286 6.81 -10.77 -12.70
CA LYS A 286 5.37 -11.00 -12.63
C LYS A 286 4.67 -9.91 -11.83
N ARG A 287 5.16 -9.60 -10.62
CA ARG A 287 4.61 -8.50 -9.80
C ARG A 287 4.80 -7.14 -10.44
N GLY A 288 5.87 -6.93 -11.19
CA GLY A 288 6.08 -5.76 -12.02
C GLY A 288 5.00 -5.59 -13.09
N ALA A 289 4.62 -6.68 -13.78
CA ALA A 289 3.56 -6.67 -14.78
C ALA A 289 2.17 -6.42 -14.16
N GLU A 290 1.86 -7.07 -13.03
CA GLU A 290 0.62 -6.85 -12.26
C GLU A 290 0.50 -5.38 -11.82
N LEU A 291 1.60 -4.80 -11.31
CA LEU A 291 1.63 -3.40 -10.91
C LEU A 291 1.36 -2.46 -12.10
N LYS A 292 2.05 -2.65 -13.22
CA LYS A 292 1.85 -1.83 -14.43
C LYS A 292 0.40 -1.91 -14.91
N LYS A 293 -0.19 -3.11 -14.90
CA LYS A 293 -1.60 -3.32 -15.24
C LYS A 293 -2.53 -2.55 -14.29
N ALA A 294 -2.27 -2.56 -12.99
CA ALA A 294 -3.06 -1.82 -12.02
C ALA A 294 -2.94 -0.29 -12.21
N VAL A 295 -1.73 0.23 -12.44
CA VAL A 295 -1.49 1.67 -12.66
C VAL A 295 -2.23 2.19 -13.89
N ARG A 296 -2.26 1.42 -14.99
CA ARG A 296 -2.92 1.83 -16.23
C ARG A 296 -4.44 1.94 -16.12
N LYS A 297 -5.06 1.41 -15.06
CA LYS A 297 -6.51 1.50 -14.84
C LYS A 297 -6.97 2.81 -14.22
N VAL A 298 -6.09 3.54 -13.53
CA VAL A 298 -6.49 4.74 -12.79
C VAL A 298 -6.29 6.00 -13.61
N GLU A 299 -7.26 6.91 -13.53
CA GLU A 299 -7.25 8.16 -14.32
C GLU A 299 -6.12 9.10 -13.92
N VAL A 300 -5.65 9.04 -12.67
CA VAL A 300 -4.47 9.83 -12.25
C VAL A 300 -3.25 9.48 -13.09
N TRP A 301 -3.14 8.21 -13.51
CA TRP A 301 -2.10 7.83 -14.45
C TRP A 301 -2.40 8.36 -15.85
N THR A 302 -3.58 8.05 -16.40
CA THR A 302 -3.89 8.37 -17.81
C THR A 302 -3.93 9.87 -18.09
N GLU A 303 -4.53 10.65 -17.19
CA GLU A 303 -4.80 12.08 -17.40
C GLU A 303 -3.69 12.99 -16.87
N VAL A 304 -2.97 12.57 -15.81
CA VAL A 304 -2.00 13.45 -15.13
C VAL A 304 -0.56 12.99 -15.34
N LEU A 305 -0.25 11.73 -15.04
CA LEU A 305 1.14 11.29 -14.91
C LEU A 305 1.75 10.70 -16.19
N ALA A 306 0.95 10.12 -17.09
CA ALA A 306 1.45 9.44 -18.29
C ALA A 306 2.16 10.40 -19.27
N GLY A 307 1.74 11.66 -19.33
CA GLY A 307 2.37 12.70 -20.16
C GLY A 307 3.68 13.26 -19.59
N VAL A 308 4.08 12.89 -18.38
CA VAL A 308 5.32 13.39 -17.76
C VAL A 308 6.50 12.54 -18.25
N GLU A 309 7.31 13.09 -19.15
CA GLU A 309 8.48 12.38 -19.65
C GLU A 309 9.45 12.00 -18.51
N GLY A 310 9.88 10.73 -18.49
CA GLY A 310 10.67 10.16 -17.40
C GLY A 310 9.84 9.57 -16.24
N MET A 311 8.53 9.76 -16.22
CA MET A 311 7.63 9.12 -15.25
C MET A 311 7.20 7.73 -15.74
N GLY A 312 7.92 6.69 -15.32
CA GLY A 312 7.49 5.30 -15.54
C GLY A 312 6.38 4.86 -14.57
N GLU A 313 5.64 3.81 -14.90
CA GLU A 313 4.50 3.35 -14.09
C GLU A 313 4.90 2.93 -12.67
N VAL A 314 6.14 2.46 -12.46
CA VAL A 314 6.65 2.08 -11.13
C VAL A 314 6.88 3.30 -10.24
N LEU A 315 7.37 4.41 -10.81
CA LEU A 315 7.52 5.68 -10.08
C LEU A 315 6.13 6.27 -9.80
N ALA A 316 5.25 6.27 -10.79
CA ALA A 316 3.88 6.73 -10.64
C ALA A 316 3.11 5.92 -9.59
N ALA A 317 3.25 4.58 -9.56
CA ALA A 317 2.65 3.74 -8.52
C ALA A 317 3.07 4.16 -7.12
N SER A 318 4.34 4.55 -6.93
CA SER A 318 4.85 5.03 -5.64
C SER A 318 4.16 6.34 -5.23
N LEU A 319 3.99 7.28 -6.16
CA LEU A 319 3.27 8.53 -5.91
C LEU A 319 1.78 8.26 -5.60
N ILE A 320 1.10 7.53 -6.49
CA ILE A 320 -0.33 7.25 -6.43
C ILE A 320 -0.67 6.51 -5.13
N SER A 321 0.04 5.42 -4.82
CA SER A 321 -0.27 4.59 -3.63
C SER A 321 -0.01 5.30 -2.31
N ARG A 322 0.96 6.22 -2.24
CA ARG A 322 1.31 6.93 -1.00
C ARG A 322 0.46 8.16 -0.77
N ILE A 323 0.17 8.91 -1.83
CA ILE A 323 -0.75 10.05 -1.76
C ILE A 323 -2.17 9.52 -1.52
N ALA A 324 -2.55 8.47 -2.25
CA ALA A 324 -3.85 7.79 -2.30
C ALA A 324 -5.00 8.74 -2.71
N ASP A 325 -5.29 9.72 -1.86
CA ASP A 325 -6.31 10.73 -2.10
C ASP A 325 -5.70 12.13 -1.94
N ILE A 326 -5.72 12.90 -3.02
CA ILE A 326 -5.16 14.25 -3.04
C ILE A 326 -5.96 15.23 -2.15
N ARG A 327 -7.25 14.96 -1.89
CA ARG A 327 -8.14 15.83 -1.10
C ARG A 327 -7.72 15.92 0.37
N ARG A 328 -6.95 14.94 0.86
CA ARG A 328 -6.31 14.97 2.19
C ARG A 328 -5.33 16.15 2.35
N PHE A 329 -4.87 16.71 1.24
CA PHE A 329 -3.93 17.81 1.21
C PHE A 329 -4.65 19.08 0.75
N LEU A 330 -5.20 19.83 1.71
CA LEU A 330 -5.91 21.09 1.43
C LEU A 330 -5.06 22.08 0.60
N THR A 331 -3.74 22.08 0.81
CA THR A 331 -2.80 22.94 0.09
C THR A 331 -1.61 22.14 -0.45
N ASP A 332 -1.02 22.65 -1.52
CA ASP A 332 0.24 22.16 -2.08
C ASP A 332 1.37 22.14 -1.03
N ALA A 333 1.36 23.08 -0.08
CA ALA A 333 2.31 23.15 1.03
C ALA A 333 2.20 21.91 1.94
N LYS A 334 0.98 21.45 2.24
CA LYS A 334 0.77 20.20 3.01
C LYS A 334 1.28 18.99 2.24
N LEU A 335 1.04 18.93 0.92
CA LEU A 335 1.57 17.84 0.08
C LEU A 335 3.10 17.87 0.00
N LYS A 336 3.72 19.02 -0.24
CA LYS A 336 5.19 19.19 -0.21
C LYS A 336 5.77 18.76 1.13
N LYS A 337 5.09 19.10 2.23
CA LYS A 337 5.48 18.66 3.57
C LYS A 337 5.50 17.14 3.66
N TYR A 338 4.38 16.49 3.30
CA TYR A 338 4.22 15.04 3.29
C TYR A 338 5.20 14.29 2.38
N CYS A 339 5.53 14.86 1.22
CA CYS A 339 6.53 14.34 0.29
C CYS A 339 7.99 14.57 0.77
N GLY A 340 8.18 15.38 1.81
CA GLY A 340 9.49 15.78 2.32
C GLY A 340 10.19 16.84 1.47
N VAL A 341 9.57 17.36 0.42
CA VAL A 341 10.20 18.30 -0.53
C VAL A 341 9.95 19.77 -0.18
N HIS A 342 9.44 20.04 1.02
CA HIS A 342 9.31 21.40 1.53
C HIS A 342 10.67 21.98 1.94
N VAL A 343 10.75 23.31 1.96
CA VAL A 343 11.92 24.04 2.47
C VAL A 343 11.64 24.42 3.93
N MET A 344 12.55 24.12 4.84
CA MET A 344 12.46 24.48 6.25
C MET A 344 12.78 25.96 6.46
N LYS A 345 12.53 26.49 7.67
CA LYS A 345 12.79 27.90 8.00
C LYS A 345 14.25 28.33 7.79
N ASP A 346 15.19 27.39 7.92
CA ASP A 346 16.62 27.61 7.70
C ASP A 346 17.05 27.53 6.21
N GLY A 347 16.08 27.39 5.29
CA GLY A 347 16.34 27.23 3.86
C GLY A 347 16.80 25.82 3.46
N SER A 348 16.93 24.89 4.41
CA SER A 348 17.33 23.51 4.12
C SER A 348 16.12 22.64 3.75
N PHE A 349 16.36 21.57 3.01
CA PHE A 349 15.36 20.52 2.83
C PHE A 349 15.46 19.51 3.98
N PRO A 350 14.33 18.92 4.43
CA PRO A 350 14.33 17.81 5.35
C PRO A 350 15.32 16.75 4.90
N ARG A 351 16.20 16.33 5.79
CA ARG A 351 17.10 15.21 5.55
C ARG A 351 16.63 14.06 6.42
N HIS A 352 16.77 12.85 5.91
CA HIS A 352 16.65 11.70 6.78
C HIS A 352 17.72 11.85 7.87
N MET A 353 17.32 12.17 9.10
CA MET A 353 18.23 12.04 10.23
C MET A 353 18.62 10.57 10.24
N ARG A 354 19.87 10.26 9.94
CA ARG A 354 20.44 9.00 10.38
C ARG A 354 20.38 9.08 11.89
N MET A 355 19.35 8.46 12.48
CA MET A 355 19.28 8.30 13.93
C MET A 355 20.67 7.82 14.37
N PRO A 356 21.33 8.51 15.31
CA PRO A 356 22.63 8.04 15.79
C PRO A 356 22.41 6.61 16.26
N VAL A 357 23.04 5.66 15.56
CA VAL A 357 23.00 4.26 15.96
C VAL A 357 23.62 4.24 17.34
N THR A 358 22.79 4.04 18.36
CA THR A 358 23.27 4.07 19.74
C THR A 358 24.36 3.02 19.90
N PRO A 359 25.37 3.20 20.76
CA PRO A 359 26.39 2.17 21.01
C PRO A 359 25.78 0.81 21.37
N ARG A 360 24.59 0.81 21.98
CA ARG A 360 23.78 -0.39 22.23
C ARG A 360 23.29 -1.04 20.93
N GLN A 361 22.78 -0.28 19.96
CA GLN A 361 22.41 -0.77 18.63
C GLN A 361 23.62 -1.21 17.78
N LYS A 362 24.81 -0.64 17.99
CA LYS A 362 26.06 -1.17 17.40
C LYS A 362 26.46 -2.53 17.97
N ARG A 363 26.21 -2.80 19.27
CA ARG A 363 26.40 -4.13 19.87
C ARG A 363 25.35 -5.13 19.41
N VAL A 364 24.17 -4.67 19.02
CA VAL A 364 23.19 -5.49 18.29
C VAL A 364 23.41 -5.45 16.78
N ALA A 365 24.63 -5.19 16.27
CA ALA A 365 24.98 -5.59 14.90
C ALA A 365 25.09 -7.13 14.75
N ALA A 366 24.83 -7.89 15.82
CA ALA A 366 24.35 -9.27 15.80
C ALA A 366 22.81 -9.38 15.58
N ALA A 367 22.13 -8.29 15.20
CA ALA A 367 20.70 -8.22 14.86
C ALA A 367 20.45 -7.94 13.37
N ASP A 368 21.02 -8.79 12.52
CA ASP A 368 20.35 -9.08 11.25
C ASP A 368 18.96 -9.68 11.52
N ASP A 369 18.79 -10.42 12.62
CA ASP A 369 17.50 -11.01 13.03
C ASP A 369 16.43 -9.98 13.43
N ALA A 370 16.77 -8.85 14.04
CA ALA A 370 15.73 -7.88 14.43
C ALA A 370 15.29 -6.99 13.27
N LEU A 371 16.20 -6.69 12.33
CA LEU A 371 15.85 -5.98 11.10
C LEU A 371 15.10 -6.92 10.14
N GLN A 372 15.53 -8.18 10.00
CA GLN A 372 14.77 -9.19 9.26
C GLN A 372 13.45 -9.52 9.94
N ALA A 373 13.36 -9.57 11.27
CA ALA A 373 12.09 -9.73 11.98
C ALA A 373 11.18 -8.51 11.82
N ALA A 374 11.71 -7.28 11.81
CA ALA A 374 10.90 -6.09 11.55
C ALA A 374 10.40 -6.05 10.09
N VAL A 375 11.21 -6.51 9.14
CA VAL A 375 10.81 -6.64 7.73
C VAL A 375 9.80 -7.79 7.55
N ALA A 376 10.03 -8.95 8.18
CA ALA A 376 9.13 -10.10 8.15
C ALA A 376 7.80 -9.85 8.88
N ASN A 377 7.77 -8.98 9.89
CA ASN A 377 6.57 -8.56 10.60
C ASN A 377 5.88 -7.34 9.96
N GLY A 378 6.40 -6.78 8.86
CA GLY A 378 5.82 -5.61 8.18
C GLY A 378 5.94 -4.29 8.94
N ASP A 379 6.86 -4.18 9.90
CA ASP A 379 7.01 -3.07 10.84
C ASP A 379 7.83 -1.87 10.30
N VAL A 380 8.01 -1.78 8.98
CA VAL A 380 8.66 -0.64 8.30
C VAL A 380 7.96 0.71 8.62
N VAL A 381 6.73 0.66 9.14
CA VAL A 381 5.93 1.82 9.54
C VAL A 381 6.40 2.45 10.87
N ALA A 382 7.06 1.71 11.76
CA ALA A 382 7.41 2.23 13.10
C ALA A 382 8.52 3.30 13.07
N ALA A 383 9.42 3.26 12.08
CA ALA A 383 10.46 4.26 11.88
C ALA A 383 9.99 5.56 11.20
N GLU A 384 8.75 5.60 10.68
CA GLU A 384 8.16 6.81 10.08
C GLU A 384 7.62 7.80 11.13
N LYS A 385 7.55 7.43 12.41
CA LYS A 385 6.90 8.24 13.46
C LYS A 385 7.61 9.54 13.86
N SER A 386 8.87 9.77 13.46
CA SER A 386 9.60 11.01 13.80
C SER A 386 9.70 12.02 12.65
N ASN A 387 9.25 11.66 11.44
CA ASN A 387 9.33 12.53 10.28
C ASN A 387 7.92 12.79 9.75
N ASP A 388 7.54 14.06 9.61
CA ASP A 388 6.26 14.50 9.01
C ASP A 388 6.11 14.13 7.51
N TRP A 389 6.95 13.25 6.97
CA TRP A 389 7.04 12.93 5.56
C TRP A 389 7.38 11.46 5.30
N VAL A 390 6.98 10.96 4.12
CA VAL A 390 7.10 9.54 3.73
C VAL A 390 8.42 9.27 3.00
N PRO A 391 9.35 8.46 3.56
CA PRO A 391 10.66 8.19 2.96
C PRO A 391 10.61 7.61 1.54
N SER A 392 9.73 6.64 1.32
CA SER A 392 9.58 6.00 0.01
C SER A 392 9.09 6.98 -1.07
N LEU A 393 8.20 7.91 -0.70
CA LEU A 393 7.68 8.93 -1.61
C LEU A 393 8.78 9.93 -2.00
N ARG A 394 9.58 10.38 -1.03
CA ARG A 394 10.75 11.22 -1.30
C ARG A 394 11.76 10.52 -2.21
N GLN A 395 12.03 9.24 -1.99
CA GLN A 395 12.95 8.47 -2.81
C GLN A 395 12.45 8.37 -4.25
N ALA A 396 11.15 8.13 -4.47
CA ALA A 396 10.55 8.12 -5.81
C ALA A 396 10.71 9.48 -6.50
N LEU A 397 10.48 10.59 -5.79
CA LEU A 397 10.68 11.93 -6.30
C LEU A 397 12.15 12.26 -6.61
N TYR A 398 13.09 11.75 -5.81
CA TYR A 398 14.51 11.87 -6.08
C TYR A 398 14.88 11.17 -7.40
N LEU A 399 14.44 9.92 -7.58
CA LEU A 399 14.67 9.16 -8.82
C LEU A 399 14.02 9.84 -10.03
N LEU A 400 12.85 10.46 -9.87
CA LEU A 400 12.23 11.28 -10.91
C LEU A 400 13.07 12.52 -11.25
N GLY A 401 13.66 13.17 -10.24
CA GLY A 401 14.58 14.29 -10.44
C GLY A 401 15.80 13.90 -11.29
N ASP A 402 16.33 12.69 -11.11
CA ASP A 402 17.39 12.14 -11.97
C ASP A 402 16.89 11.95 -13.41
N GLN A 403 15.65 11.49 -13.61
CA GLN A 403 15.04 11.39 -14.94
C GLN A 403 14.91 12.74 -15.64
N PHE A 404 14.59 13.83 -14.93
CA PHE A 404 14.58 15.18 -15.51
C PHE A 404 15.97 15.62 -15.99
N ASN A 405 17.05 15.13 -15.37
CA ASN A 405 18.40 15.39 -15.83
C ASN A 405 18.77 14.55 -17.06
N TYR A 406 18.35 13.28 -17.12
CA TYR A 406 18.56 12.42 -18.29
C TYR A 406 17.72 12.83 -19.50
N ARG A 407 16.49 13.31 -19.27
CA ARG A 407 15.54 13.80 -20.29
C ARG A 407 15.58 15.33 -20.33
N ALA A 408 16.75 15.87 -20.66
CA ALA A 408 17.04 17.28 -20.47
C ALA A 408 16.21 18.23 -21.35
N GLU A 409 15.64 17.73 -22.45
CA GLU A 409 14.73 18.47 -23.34
C GLU A 409 13.24 18.35 -22.95
N SER A 410 12.91 17.49 -21.98
CA SER A 410 11.55 17.40 -21.46
C SER A 410 11.13 18.71 -20.78
N ALA A 411 9.81 18.95 -20.64
CA ALA A 411 9.31 20.15 -19.96
C ALA A 411 9.93 20.36 -18.57
N TRP A 412 10.11 19.29 -17.79
CA TRP A 412 10.74 19.35 -16.47
C TRP A 412 12.27 19.37 -16.52
N GLY A 413 12.89 18.81 -17.56
CA GLY A 413 14.33 18.93 -17.83
C GLY A 413 14.74 20.37 -18.18
N LEU A 414 13.93 21.05 -18.98
CA LEU A 414 14.08 22.49 -19.26
C LEU A 414 13.91 23.32 -17.99
N LYS A 415 12.90 22.99 -17.15
CA LYS A 415 12.72 23.64 -15.84
C LYS A 415 13.93 23.45 -14.93
N LEU A 416 14.54 22.27 -14.92
CA LEU A 416 15.77 21.99 -14.19
C LEU A 416 16.94 22.85 -14.67
N ARG A 417 17.12 22.98 -16.00
CA ARG A 417 18.16 23.85 -16.60
C ARG A 417 17.94 25.32 -16.27
N GLU A 418 16.69 25.79 -16.30
CA GLU A 418 16.31 27.13 -15.88
C GLU A 418 16.77 27.40 -14.44
N TYR A 419 16.48 26.48 -13.51
CA TYR A 419 16.91 26.61 -12.12
C TYR A 419 18.43 26.53 -11.93
N LYS A 420 19.13 25.67 -12.68
CA LYS A 420 20.60 25.64 -12.68
C LYS A 420 21.17 27.02 -13.07
N THR A 421 20.63 27.62 -14.13
CA THR A 421 21.06 28.94 -14.61
C THR A 421 20.80 30.03 -13.57
N LYS A 422 19.59 30.06 -12.97
CA LYS A 422 19.25 30.99 -11.89
C LYS A 422 20.16 30.86 -10.67
N PHE A 423 20.50 29.64 -10.26
CA PHE A 423 21.39 29.42 -9.12
C PHE A 423 22.84 29.79 -9.43
N ARG A 424 23.33 29.57 -10.66
CA ARG A 424 24.66 30.04 -11.09
C ARG A 424 24.75 31.57 -11.13
N ALA A 425 23.72 32.24 -11.62
CA ALA A 425 23.68 33.71 -11.60
C ALA A 425 23.66 34.26 -10.17
N LYS A 426 22.92 33.60 -9.26
CA LYS A 426 22.85 34.00 -7.84
C LYS A 426 24.14 33.69 -7.06
N HIS A 427 24.84 32.61 -7.43
CA HIS A 427 26.05 32.14 -6.76
C HIS A 427 27.15 31.90 -7.81
N PRO A 428 27.77 32.98 -8.34
CA PRO A 428 28.73 32.88 -9.45
C PRO A 428 30.06 32.25 -9.03
N ALA A 429 30.41 32.31 -7.74
CA ALA A 429 31.65 31.78 -7.20
C ALA A 429 31.41 30.67 -6.16
N VAL A 430 32.36 29.73 -6.08
CA VAL A 430 32.37 28.68 -5.05
C VAL A 430 32.80 29.30 -3.72
N GLU A 431 31.91 29.31 -2.74
CA GLU A 431 32.20 29.83 -1.40
C GLU A 431 32.77 28.73 -0.50
N THR A 432 33.80 29.05 0.30
CA THR A 432 34.28 28.16 1.37
C THR A 432 33.73 28.61 2.72
N TYR A 433 33.23 27.67 3.53
CA TYR A 433 32.73 27.94 4.87
C TYR A 433 33.29 26.91 5.86
N GLU A 434 33.59 27.36 7.07
CA GLU A 434 34.00 26.49 8.17
C GLU A 434 32.76 25.80 8.77
N ASN A 435 32.81 24.48 8.94
CA ASN A 435 31.71 23.73 9.55
C ASN A 435 31.83 23.70 11.09
N LYS A 436 30.84 23.12 11.79
CA LYS A 436 30.85 23.00 13.27
C LYS A 436 32.05 22.22 13.86
N LYS A 437 32.85 21.54 13.03
CA LYS A 437 34.05 20.79 13.41
C LYS A 437 35.35 21.52 13.04
N GLY A 438 35.28 22.75 12.53
CA GLY A 438 36.44 23.50 12.05
C GLY A 438 36.93 23.08 10.65
N GLU A 439 36.22 22.19 9.94
CA GLU A 439 36.65 21.78 8.59
C GLU A 439 36.10 22.76 7.54
N MET A 440 36.97 23.27 6.68
CA MET A 440 36.59 24.08 5.52
C MET A 440 35.85 23.25 4.46
N LYS A 441 34.61 23.63 4.15
CA LYS A 441 33.76 22.98 3.13
C LYS A 441 33.40 23.95 2.02
N LYS A 442 33.29 23.43 0.79
CA LYS A 442 32.87 24.21 -0.38
C LYS A 442 31.34 24.22 -0.52
N ARG A 443 30.75 25.39 -0.76
CA ARG A 443 29.35 25.63 -1.17
C ARG A 443 29.33 26.09 -2.63
N TYR A 444 28.15 25.98 -3.23
CA TYR A 444 27.90 26.34 -4.63
C TYR A 444 28.85 25.75 -5.68
N THR A 445 29.43 24.57 -5.41
CA THR A 445 30.06 23.77 -6.48
C THR A 445 29.02 23.36 -7.53
N ASP A 446 29.43 22.99 -8.74
CA ASP A 446 28.49 22.53 -9.78
C ASP A 446 27.58 21.40 -9.29
N GLY A 447 28.15 20.42 -8.58
CA GLY A 447 27.38 19.34 -7.96
C GLY A 447 26.43 19.81 -6.85
N HIS A 448 26.75 20.89 -6.14
CA HIS A 448 25.83 21.49 -5.18
C HIS A 448 24.70 22.26 -5.88
N ILE A 449 25.02 23.10 -6.86
CA ILE A 449 24.05 23.84 -7.68
C ILE A 449 23.09 22.87 -8.38
N HIS A 450 23.61 21.79 -8.96
CA HIS A 450 22.78 20.75 -9.58
C HIS A 450 21.78 20.17 -8.57
N ARG A 451 22.23 19.77 -7.37
CA ARG A 451 21.34 19.25 -6.32
C ARG A 451 20.29 20.27 -5.88
N MET A 452 20.68 21.54 -5.70
CA MET A 452 19.73 22.62 -5.38
C MET A 452 18.67 22.78 -6.47
N ALA A 453 19.08 22.79 -7.74
CA ALA A 453 18.20 22.86 -8.89
C ALA A 453 17.26 21.65 -8.98
N THR A 454 17.76 20.43 -8.75
CA THR A 454 16.95 19.20 -8.73
C THR A 454 15.87 19.27 -7.66
N TRP A 455 16.22 19.60 -6.41
CA TRP A 455 15.23 19.70 -5.33
C TRP A 455 14.21 20.81 -5.58
N ARG A 456 14.64 21.97 -6.12
CA ARG A 456 13.72 23.04 -6.49
C ARG A 456 12.76 22.61 -7.60
N THR A 457 13.24 21.86 -8.58
CA THR A 457 12.42 21.33 -9.69
C THR A 457 11.40 20.33 -9.17
N ILE A 458 11.82 19.37 -8.34
CA ILE A 458 10.93 18.41 -7.69
C ILE A 458 9.87 19.13 -6.84
N THR A 459 10.25 20.18 -6.09
CA THR A 459 9.30 20.97 -5.30
C THR A 459 8.20 21.52 -6.19
N LYS A 460 8.57 22.12 -7.34
CA LYS A 460 7.60 22.64 -8.31
C LYS A 460 6.79 21.56 -9.01
N PHE A 461 7.37 20.38 -9.24
CA PHE A 461 6.65 19.22 -9.74
C PHE A 461 5.53 18.81 -8.77
N VAL A 462 5.80 18.78 -7.47
CA VAL A 462 4.78 18.44 -6.47
C VAL A 462 3.68 19.51 -6.38
N GLU A 463 4.02 20.80 -6.56
CA GLU A 463 3.00 21.88 -6.65
C GLU A 463 2.09 21.69 -7.88
N TRP A 464 2.68 21.40 -9.03
CA TRP A 464 1.96 21.10 -10.26
C TRP A 464 1.07 19.85 -10.09
N LEU A 465 1.63 18.76 -9.57
CA LEU A 465 0.92 17.51 -9.35
C LEU A 465 -0.30 17.70 -8.43
N HIS A 466 -0.14 18.49 -7.36
CA HIS A 466 -1.26 18.83 -6.47
C HIS A 466 -2.40 19.49 -7.23
N ARG A 467 -2.08 20.51 -8.04
CA ARG A 467 -3.07 21.26 -8.81
C ARG A 467 -3.77 20.39 -9.85
N GLU A 468 -3.01 19.69 -10.70
CA GLU A 468 -3.60 18.88 -11.78
C GLU A 468 -4.44 17.72 -11.22
N TRP A 469 -3.97 17.06 -10.15
CA TRP A 469 -4.76 16.01 -9.52
C TRP A 469 -6.00 16.59 -8.82
N ARG A 470 -5.93 17.75 -8.16
CA ARG A 470 -7.12 18.43 -7.62
C ARG A 470 -8.12 18.81 -8.71
N HIS A 471 -7.66 19.27 -9.86
CA HIS A 471 -8.52 19.55 -11.02
C HIS A 471 -9.22 18.28 -11.50
N LEU A 472 -8.51 17.15 -11.57
CA LEU A 472 -9.10 15.85 -11.90
C LEU A 472 -10.19 15.46 -10.89
N GLU A 473 -9.96 15.62 -9.59
CA GLU A 473 -10.99 15.32 -8.57
C GLU A 473 -12.22 16.23 -8.69
N ALA A 474 -12.01 17.52 -8.97
CA ALA A 474 -13.09 18.49 -9.13
C ALA A 474 -13.95 18.18 -10.37
N ALA A 475 -13.31 17.83 -11.49
CA ALA A 475 -14.01 17.47 -12.73
C ALA A 475 -14.91 16.23 -12.58
N GLN A 476 -14.61 15.36 -11.62
CA GLN A 476 -15.39 14.15 -11.33
C GLN A 476 -16.55 14.38 -10.35
N GLY A 477 -16.84 15.63 -9.99
CA GLY A 477 -17.93 15.95 -9.05
C GLY A 477 -17.67 15.49 -7.61
N LYS A 478 -16.41 15.18 -7.27
CA LYS A 478 -16.01 14.70 -5.94
C LYS A 478 -15.63 15.83 -4.97
N VAL A 479 -15.86 17.08 -5.35
CA VAL A 479 -15.53 18.28 -4.57
C VAL A 479 -16.72 19.24 -4.65
N ALA A 480 -17.36 19.51 -3.52
CA ALA A 480 -18.03 20.80 -3.34
C ALA A 480 -16.92 21.85 -3.29
N VAL A 481 -16.91 22.77 -4.27
CA VAL A 481 -15.84 23.76 -4.53
C VAL A 481 -15.48 24.57 -3.29
#